data_AF-X1N5W3-F1
#
_entry.id   AF-X1N5W3-F1
#
_cell.length_a   1.000
_cell.length_b   1.000
_cell.length_c   1.000
_cell.angle_alpha   90.00
_cell.angle_beta   90.00
_cell.angle_gamma   90.00
#
_symmetry.space_group_name_H-M   'P 1'
#
loop_
_entity.id
_entity.type
_entity.pdbx_description
1 polymer ?
#
loop_
_entity_poly.entity_id
_entity_poly.type
_entity_poly.pdbx_seq_one_letter_code
_entity_poly.pdbx_strand_id
1 'polypeptide(L)'
;VPGGIRIDTNALTSRSMTEKDMETIGEFLHHVVEIAQTLQKEAGSKLLKDFIAKASSGEGEGRKQLLKLADDVKAFATSFPLPGVPDTSVIKQPAGAH
;
A
#
# COMPACT_ATOMS: atom_id res chain seq x y z
N VAL A 1 1.16 15.34 -17.18
CA VAL A 1 1.18 14.50 -15.96
C VAL A 1 1.21 13.05 -16.40
N PRO A 2 2.07 12.18 -15.86
CA PRO A 2 2.00 10.74 -16.15
C PRO A 2 0.64 10.18 -15.70
N GLY A 3 0.01 9.36 -16.55
CA GLY A 3 -1.35 8.83 -16.32
C GLY A 3 -1.40 7.34 -15.97
N GLY A 4 -0.25 6.70 -15.73
CA GLY A 4 -0.16 5.26 -15.50
C GLY A 4 0.91 4.89 -14.46
N ILE A 5 0.83 3.65 -13.97
CA ILE A 5 1.68 3.08 -12.93
C ILE A 5 2.42 1.87 -13.53
N ARG A 6 3.72 1.74 -13.27
CA ARG A 6 4.52 0.54 -13.61
C ARG A 6 4.61 -0.37 -12.40
N ILE A 7 4.41 -1.67 -12.60
CA ILE A 7 4.39 -2.69 -11.54
C ILE A 7 5.24 -3.88 -12.02
N ASP A 8 6.08 -4.41 -11.13
CA ASP A 8 6.99 -5.53 -11.39
C ASP A 8 6.91 -6.55 -10.25
N THR A 9 7.16 -7.83 -10.53
CA THR A 9 7.02 -8.93 -9.54
C THR A 9 8.36 -9.44 -8.99
N ASN A 10 9.50 -9.06 -9.58
CA ASN A 10 10.82 -9.61 -9.25
C ASN A 10 11.18 -9.57 -7.75
N ALA A 11 10.85 -8.47 -7.06
CA ALA A 11 11.14 -8.35 -5.63
C ALA A 11 10.27 -9.29 -4.79
N LEU A 12 9.02 -9.48 -5.20
CA LEU A 12 8.03 -10.29 -4.50
C LEU A 12 8.29 -11.80 -4.72
N THR A 13 8.61 -12.20 -5.96
CA THR A 13 8.97 -13.59 -6.27
C THR A 13 10.29 -14.01 -5.61
N SER A 14 11.25 -13.08 -5.41
CA SER A 14 12.47 -13.36 -4.62
C SER A 14 12.19 -13.72 -3.15
N ARG A 15 11.00 -13.35 -2.65
CA ARG A 15 10.49 -13.69 -1.31
C ARG A 15 9.59 -14.93 -1.31
N SER A 16 9.62 -15.71 -2.38
CA SER A 16 8.81 -16.92 -2.57
C SER A 16 7.30 -16.68 -2.70
N MET A 17 6.87 -15.46 -3.09
CA MET A 17 5.47 -15.23 -3.46
C MET A 17 5.13 -15.91 -4.80
N THR A 18 3.97 -16.55 -4.84
CA THR A 18 3.43 -17.35 -5.96
C THR A 18 2.37 -16.58 -6.74
N GLU A 19 1.84 -17.17 -7.81
CA GLU A 19 0.76 -16.58 -8.62
C GLU A 19 -0.49 -16.27 -7.79
N LYS A 20 -0.84 -17.13 -6.83
CA LYS A 20 -1.98 -16.91 -5.93
C LYS A 20 -1.78 -15.70 -5.02
N ASP A 21 -0.55 -15.46 -4.60
CA ASP A 21 -0.20 -14.27 -3.83
C ASP A 21 -0.31 -13.01 -4.69
N MET A 22 0.02 -13.11 -5.99
CA MET A 22 -0.14 -12.00 -6.95
C MET A 22 -1.61 -11.65 -7.19
N GLU A 23 -2.54 -12.61 -7.15
CA GLU A 23 -3.98 -12.32 -7.19
C GLU A 23 -4.39 -11.45 -6.00
N THR A 24 -3.93 -11.81 -4.80
CA THR A 24 -4.18 -11.02 -3.57
C THR A 24 -3.59 -9.61 -3.68
N ILE A 25 -2.38 -9.48 -4.22
CA ILE A 25 -1.76 -8.17 -4.48
C ILE A 25 -2.57 -7.37 -5.51
N GLY A 26 -3.13 -8.03 -6.54
CA GLY A 26 -4.04 -7.42 -7.50
C GLY A 26 -5.28 -6.82 -6.84
N GLU A 27 -5.86 -7.51 -5.86
CA GLU A 27 -6.98 -7.01 -5.07
C GLU A 27 -6.58 -5.78 -4.24
N PHE A 28 -5.42 -5.79 -3.59
CA PHE A 28 -4.91 -4.61 -2.88
C PHE A 28 -4.69 -3.41 -3.81
N LEU A 29 -4.16 -3.65 -5.02
CA LEU A 29 -3.99 -2.61 -6.04
C LEU A 29 -5.33 -2.05 -6.53
N HIS A 30 -6.35 -2.89 -6.65
CA HIS A 30 -7.69 -2.42 -6.97
C HIS A 30 -8.27 -1.54 -5.85
N HIS A 31 -8.22 -2.02 -4.60
CA HIS A 31 -8.72 -1.28 -3.45
C HIS A 31 -8.03 0.08 -3.26
N VAL A 32 -6.70 0.16 -3.45
CA VAL A 32 -6.01 1.46 -3.31
C VAL A 32 -6.46 2.47 -4.36
N VAL A 33 -6.82 2.02 -5.58
CA VAL A 33 -7.36 2.90 -6.63
C VAL A 33 -8.75 3.41 -6.25
N GLU A 34 -9.61 2.56 -5.68
CA GLU A 34 -10.94 2.99 -5.19
C GLU A 34 -10.84 3.98 -4.03
N ILE A 35 -9.92 3.73 -3.09
CA ILE A 35 -9.61 4.65 -1.98
C ILE A 35 -9.09 5.98 -2.54
N ALA A 36 -8.17 5.95 -3.52
CA ALA A 36 -7.68 7.15 -4.17
C ALA A 36 -8.80 7.95 -4.84
N GLN A 37 -9.77 7.30 -5.49
CA GLN A 37 -10.93 8.00 -6.03
C GLN A 37 -11.79 8.66 -4.93
N THR A 38 -11.94 8.01 -3.78
CA THR A 38 -12.64 8.56 -2.62
C THR A 38 -11.91 9.78 -2.07
N LEU A 39 -10.60 9.69 -1.84
CA LEU A 39 -9.76 10.80 -1.41
C LEU A 39 -9.81 11.98 -2.40
N GLN A 40 -9.82 11.69 -3.70
CA GLN A 40 -9.91 12.70 -4.76
C GLN A 40 -11.27 13.43 -4.74
N LYS A 41 -12.36 12.72 -4.42
CA LYS A 41 -13.69 13.32 -4.20
C LYS A 41 -13.72 14.17 -2.94
N GLU A 42 -13.16 13.68 -1.83
CA GLU A 42 -13.08 14.41 -0.55
C GLU A 42 -12.20 15.66 -0.62
N ALA A 43 -11.16 15.65 -1.46
CA ALA A 43 -10.32 16.81 -1.71
C ALA A 43 -11.07 17.93 -2.44
N GLY A 44 -12.08 17.59 -3.26
CA GLY A 44 -12.90 18.56 -4.01
C GLY A 44 -12.14 19.40 -5.05
N SER A 45 -10.87 19.09 -5.28
CA SER A 45 -9.91 19.88 -6.06
C SER A 45 -9.02 18.97 -6.90
N LYS A 46 -8.65 19.41 -8.10
CA LYS A 46 -7.70 18.69 -8.98
C LYS A 46 -6.23 18.91 -8.58
N LEU A 47 -5.97 19.69 -7.52
CA LEU A 47 -4.62 19.97 -7.07
C LEU A 47 -4.08 18.83 -6.21
N LEU A 48 -2.89 18.35 -6.57
CA LEU A 48 -2.23 17.24 -5.88
C LEU A 48 -1.99 17.54 -4.38
N LYS A 49 -1.68 18.79 -4.03
CA LYS A 49 -1.48 19.18 -2.62
C LYS A 49 -2.71 18.93 -1.75
N ASP A 50 -3.92 19.09 -2.30
CA ASP A 50 -5.17 18.94 -1.55
C ASP A 50 -5.48 17.45 -1.36
N PHE A 51 -5.22 16.65 -2.41
CA PHE A 51 -5.26 15.18 -2.32
C PHE A 51 -4.30 14.66 -1.25
N ILE A 52 -3.03 15.10 -1.27
CA ILE A 52 -2.02 14.70 -0.27
C ILE A 52 -2.45 15.09 1.13
N ALA A 53 -3.01 16.29 1.32
CA ALA A 53 -3.51 16.71 2.62
C ALA A 53 -4.61 15.77 3.15
N LYS A 54 -5.54 15.32 2.30
CA LYS A 54 -6.56 14.33 2.68
C LYS A 54 -5.97 12.94 2.97
N ALA A 55 -5.00 12.50 2.15
CA ALA A 55 -4.37 11.19 2.29
C ALA A 55 -3.44 11.08 3.51
N SER A 56 -2.81 12.16 3.94
CA SER A 56 -1.80 12.13 5.01
C SER A 56 -2.37 12.55 6.37
N SER A 57 -3.11 13.65 6.43
CA SER A 57 -3.59 14.28 7.67
C SER A 57 -5.09 14.52 7.71
N GLY A 58 -5.85 13.98 6.75
CA GLY A 58 -7.30 14.05 6.75
C GLY A 58 -7.93 13.10 7.77
N GLU A 59 -9.15 13.40 8.20
CA GLU A 59 -9.96 12.53 9.07
C GLU A 59 -11.12 11.86 8.30
N GLY A 60 -11.11 11.99 6.98
CA GLY A 60 -12.10 11.45 6.07
C GLY A 60 -12.12 9.92 6.00
N GLU A 61 -13.13 9.39 5.34
CA GLU A 61 -13.30 7.94 5.19
C GLU A 61 -12.16 7.36 4.34
N GLY A 62 -11.73 8.08 3.30
CA GLY A 62 -10.60 7.67 2.47
C GLY A 62 -9.31 7.45 3.28
N ARG A 63 -9.03 8.27 4.29
CA ARG A 63 -7.85 8.09 5.16
C ARG A 63 -7.97 6.83 6.02
N LYS A 64 -9.14 6.58 6.60
CA LYS A 64 -9.38 5.42 7.47
C LYS A 64 -9.23 4.12 6.68
N GLN A 65 -9.79 4.07 5.47
CA GLN A 65 -9.65 2.93 4.57
C GLN A 65 -8.18 2.73 4.14
N LEU A 66 -7.46 3.82 3.87
CA LEU A 66 -6.04 3.77 3.53
C LEU A 66 -5.19 3.19 4.68
N LEU A 67 -5.44 3.61 5.92
CA LEU A 67 -4.75 3.06 7.10
C LEU A 67 -5.00 1.56 7.25
N LYS A 68 -6.27 1.15 7.14
CA LYS A 68 -6.64 -0.26 7.22
C LYS A 68 -5.96 -1.09 6.12
N LEU A 69 -5.99 -0.61 4.87
CA LEU A 69 -5.32 -1.29 3.76
C LEU A 69 -3.81 -1.39 3.99
N ALA A 70 -3.18 -0.35 4.54
CA ALA A 70 -1.76 -0.39 4.88
C ALA A 70 -1.44 -1.47 5.94
N ASP A 71 -2.30 -1.62 6.96
CA ASP A 71 -2.16 -2.67 7.97
C ASP A 71 -2.36 -4.08 7.36
N ASP A 72 -3.37 -4.26 6.51
CA ASP A 72 -3.66 -5.53 5.82
C ASP A 72 -2.50 -5.93 4.89
N VAL A 73 -1.99 -4.99 4.09
CA VAL A 73 -0.82 -5.20 3.21
C VAL A 73 0.42 -5.52 4.03
N LYS A 74 0.63 -4.84 5.16
CA LYS A 74 1.76 -5.10 6.06
C LYS A 74 1.68 -6.51 6.63
N ALA A 75 0.52 -6.90 7.17
CA ALA A 75 0.31 -8.22 7.74
C ALA A 75 0.56 -9.33 6.70
N PHE A 76 0.02 -9.16 5.49
CA PHE A 76 0.27 -10.06 4.37
C PHE A 76 1.77 -10.13 4.04
N ALA A 77 2.41 -8.98 3.83
CA ALA A 77 3.82 -8.91 3.43
C ALA A 77 4.77 -9.47 4.49
N THR A 78 4.48 -9.35 5.78
CA THR A 78 5.32 -9.88 6.87
C THR A 78 5.24 -11.40 7.05
N SER A 79 4.23 -12.06 6.45
CA SER A 79 4.12 -13.52 6.48
C SER A 79 5.17 -14.21 5.60
N PHE A 80 5.77 -13.48 4.65
CA PHE A 80 6.78 -13.99 3.73
C PHE A 80 8.21 -13.76 4.26
N PRO A 81 9.15 -14.66 3.97
CA PRO A 81 10.56 -14.48 4.36
C PRO A 81 11.17 -13.21 3.76
N LEU A 82 12.18 -12.67 4.42
CA LEU A 82 13.00 -11.58 3.91
C LEU A 82 14.40 -12.12 3.56
N PRO A 83 14.86 -11.98 2.31
CA PRO A 83 16.22 -12.31 1.93
C PRO A 83 17.23 -11.61 2.84
N GLY A 84 18.13 -12.37 3.46
CA GLY A 84 19.15 -11.84 4.36
C GLY A 84 18.70 -11.60 5.81
N VAL A 85 17.44 -11.91 6.18
CA VAL A 85 16.97 -11.86 7.56
C VAL A 85 16.66 -13.29 8.04
N PRO A 86 17.44 -13.84 9.00
CA PRO A 86 17.26 -15.22 9.46
C PRO A 86 15.93 -15.50 10.18
N ASP A 87 15.36 -14.48 10.82
CA ASP A 87 14.08 -14.56 11.54
C ASP A 87 13.23 -13.33 11.23
N THR A 88 12.20 -13.51 10.39
CA THR A 88 11.28 -12.43 10.02
C THR A 88 10.33 -12.02 11.14
N SER A 89 10.21 -12.81 12.22
CA SER A 89 9.39 -12.46 13.38
C SER A 89 10.00 -11.37 14.26
N VAL A 90 11.30 -11.06 14.07
CA VAL A 90 12.06 -10.10 14.90
C VAL A 90 12.44 -8.84 14.12
N ILE A 91 11.80 -8.58 12.97
CA ILE A 91 12.06 -7.37 12.17
C ILE A 91 11.70 -6.13 13.01
N LYS A 92 12.72 -5.42 13.48
CA LYS A 92 12.54 -4.09 14.07
C LYS A 92 12.20 -3.12 12.93
N GLN A 93 11.03 -2.50 13.01
CA GLN A 93 10.69 -1.44 12.06
C GLN A 93 11.73 -0.31 12.18
N PRO A 94 12.35 0.11 11.07
CA PRO A 94 13.23 1.27 11.09
C PRO A 94 12.43 2.50 11.50
N ALA A 95 13.04 3.38 12.30
CA ALA A 95 12.42 4.62 12.74
C ALA A 95 12.00 5.46 11.52
N GLY A 96 10.72 5.83 11.43
CA GLY A 96 10.17 6.66 10.36
C GLY A 96 9.34 5.94 9.28
N ALA A 97 9.09 4.63 9.41
CA ALA A 97 8.08 3.95 8.59
C ALA A 97 6.66 4.35 9.06
N HIS A 98 6.08 5.36 8.42
CA HIS A 98 4.72 5.85 8.63
C HIS A 98 3.76 5.34 7.55
#